data_AF-A0A286D238-F1
#
_entry.id   AF-A0A286D238-F1
#
_cell.length_a   1.000
_cell.length_b   1.000
_cell.length_c   1.000
_cell.angle_alpha   90.00
_cell.angle_beta   90.00
_cell.angle_gamma   90.00
#
_symmetry.space_group_name_H-M   'P 1'
#
loop_
_entity.id
_entity.type
_entity.pdbx_description
1 polymer ?
#
loop_
_entity_poly.entity_id
_entity_poly.type
_entity_poly.pdbx_seq_one_letter_code
_entity_poly.pdbx_strand_id
1 'polypeptide(L)'
;MSDQATPATVTSAGRLWLYGIGAVLLAALLFGGWGLWQVLAASGDAPSPAQFRAQQEQIDALEQRAATLARSDQISRDANRDLQGALAERDEEIAGLRADVAFYERFVGATAQRRGLTVHELKLQPQTEQAWHFTATLTQNLNRGAINAGRLLVSVEGTRAGKLQKLAWSDLRQQDDAPGVSYSFKYFQQVEGDLVLPADFQPVRVIARLVPQNGPAVEQSFSWAAAAAKEGAGDASGLK
;
A
#
# COMPACT_ATOMS: atom_id res chain seq x y z
N MET A 1 90.91 82.97 -66.81
CA MET A 1 89.77 82.09 -67.13
C MET A 1 89.32 81.44 -65.82
N SER A 2 88.00 81.42 -65.65
CA SER A 2 87.11 81.14 -64.50
C SER A 2 87.47 80.06 -63.47
N ASP A 3 87.15 80.31 -62.18
CA ASP A 3 86.25 79.51 -61.29
C ASP A 3 86.30 80.06 -59.83
N GLN A 4 85.26 80.69 -59.28
CA GLN A 4 84.03 80.19 -58.60
C GLN A 4 84.20 79.65 -57.14
N ALA A 5 83.67 80.47 -56.21
CA ALA A 5 82.89 80.22 -54.97
C ALA A 5 83.23 79.07 -53.98
N THR A 6 83.32 79.42 -52.68
CA THR A 6 82.27 79.15 -51.64
C THR A 6 82.70 79.62 -50.23
N PRO A 7 81.79 80.23 -49.43
CA PRO A 7 82.00 80.43 -47.99
C PRO A 7 81.31 79.31 -47.18
N ALA A 8 82.03 78.69 -46.25
CA ALA A 8 81.44 77.75 -45.28
C ALA A 8 80.89 78.52 -44.08
N THR A 9 79.61 78.27 -43.77
CA THR A 9 78.86 78.89 -42.69
C THR A 9 78.59 77.93 -41.53
N VAL A 10 78.41 78.53 -40.35
CA VAL A 10 77.62 78.11 -39.18
C VAL A 10 78.23 77.13 -38.16
N THR A 11 78.54 77.66 -36.98
CA THR A 11 78.51 76.95 -35.68
C THR A 11 77.21 77.26 -34.95
N SER A 12 76.22 76.35 -35.03
CA SER A 12 74.93 76.41 -34.29
C SER A 12 74.60 75.10 -33.56
N ALA A 13 75.59 74.21 -33.39
CA ALA A 13 75.38 72.86 -32.87
C ALA A 13 75.05 72.77 -31.36
N GLY A 14 75.47 73.75 -30.55
CA GLY A 14 75.29 73.69 -29.08
C GLY A 14 73.85 73.90 -28.57
N ARG A 15 73.05 74.72 -29.27
CA ARG A 15 71.65 74.98 -28.86
C ARG A 15 70.71 73.83 -29.25
N LEU A 16 70.94 73.18 -30.39
CA LEU A 16 70.15 72.04 -30.85
C LEU A 16 70.26 70.84 -29.90
N TRP A 17 71.43 70.63 -29.29
CA TRP A 17 71.63 69.54 -28.34
C TRP A 17 70.87 69.76 -27.02
N LEU A 18 70.78 71.00 -26.54
CA LEU A 18 69.98 71.36 -25.36
C LEU A 18 68.48 71.15 -25.57
N TYR A 19 67.95 71.48 -26.76
CA TYR A 19 66.56 71.18 -27.10
C TYR A 19 66.28 69.68 -27.19
N GLY A 20 67.24 68.89 -27.71
CA GLY A 20 67.15 67.44 -27.74
C GLY A 20 67.05 66.83 -26.34
N ILE A 21 67.89 67.28 -25.41
CA ILE A 21 67.85 66.83 -24.01
C ILE A 21 66.53 67.23 -23.34
N GLY A 22 66.07 68.46 -23.56
CA GLY A 22 64.78 68.93 -23.03
C GLY A 22 63.60 68.10 -23.53
N ALA A 23 63.60 67.72 -24.82
CA ALA A 23 62.57 66.88 -25.40
C ALA A 23 62.55 65.45 -24.81
N VAL A 24 63.74 64.86 -24.60
CA VAL A 24 63.86 63.53 -23.98
C VAL A 24 63.39 63.55 -22.52
N LEU A 25 63.72 64.61 -21.76
CA LEU A 25 63.25 64.81 -20.39
C LEU A 25 61.74 64.97 -20.32
N LEU A 26 61.16 65.75 -21.23
CA LEU A 26 59.70 65.87 -21.37
C LEU A 26 59.04 64.54 -21.70
N ALA A 27 59.59 63.78 -22.65
CA ALA A 27 59.07 62.47 -23.00
C ALA A 27 59.14 61.50 -21.81
N ALA A 28 60.24 61.52 -21.05
CA ALA A 28 60.41 60.71 -19.83
C ALA A 28 59.40 61.11 -18.74
N LEU A 29 59.14 62.40 -18.54
CA LEU A 29 58.14 62.89 -17.58
C LEU A 29 56.71 62.55 -18.00
N LEU A 30 56.38 62.68 -19.28
CA LEU A 30 55.07 62.30 -19.81
C LEU A 30 54.85 60.79 -19.72
N PHE A 31 55.87 59.99 -20.03
CA PHE A 31 55.83 58.53 -19.90
C PHE A 31 55.72 58.09 -18.44
N GLY A 32 56.49 58.70 -17.55
CA GLY A 32 56.41 58.47 -16.11
C GLY A 32 55.03 58.85 -15.54
N GLY A 33 54.49 60.01 -15.94
CA GLY A 33 53.16 60.46 -15.56
C GLY A 33 52.03 59.56 -16.09
N TRP A 34 52.15 59.07 -17.32
CA TRP A 34 51.20 58.13 -17.91
C TRP A 34 51.23 56.77 -17.21
N GLY A 35 52.42 56.25 -16.90
CA GLY A 35 52.57 55.03 -16.10
C GLY A 35 51.97 55.18 -14.70
N LEU A 36 52.21 56.31 -14.04
CA LEU A 36 51.62 56.60 -12.73
C LEU A 36 50.08 56.68 -12.80
N TRP A 37 49.53 57.30 -13.85
CA TRP A 37 48.09 57.42 -14.05
C TRP A 37 47.43 56.06 -14.31
N GLN A 38 48.05 55.17 -15.09
CA GLN A 38 47.54 53.80 -15.26
C GLN A 38 47.50 53.00 -13.95
N VAL A 39 48.54 53.10 -13.12
CA VAL A 39 48.58 52.39 -11.83
C VAL A 39 47.53 52.94 -10.86
N LEU A 40 47.38 54.27 -10.79
CA LEU A 40 46.34 54.89 -9.96
C LEU A 40 44.93 54.58 -10.47
N ALA A 41 44.70 54.58 -11.78
CA ALA A 41 43.42 54.22 -12.38
C ALA A 41 43.07 52.73 -12.13
N ALA A 42 44.06 51.83 -12.25
CA ALA A 42 43.88 50.40 -11.97
C ALA A 42 43.64 50.10 -10.49
N SER A 43 44.14 50.96 -9.58
CA SER A 43 43.91 50.80 -8.14
C SER A 43 42.44 51.01 -7.70
N GLY A 44 41.60 51.60 -8.57
CA GLY A 44 40.15 51.70 -8.36
C GLY A 44 39.37 50.40 -8.62
N ASP A 45 39.99 49.43 -9.30
CA ASP A 45 39.38 48.13 -9.68
C ASP A 45 39.80 46.98 -8.73
N ALA A 46 40.69 47.26 -7.77
CA ALA A 46 41.04 46.29 -6.73
C ALA A 46 39.81 46.06 -5.83
N PRO A 47 39.37 44.80 -5.62
CA PRO A 47 38.16 44.55 -4.86
C PRO A 47 38.33 45.11 -3.44
N SER A 48 37.37 45.93 -3.04
CA SER A 48 37.45 46.55 -1.71
C SER A 48 37.38 45.45 -0.62
N PRO A 49 37.97 45.67 0.56
CA PRO A 49 37.85 44.73 1.69
C PRO A 49 36.39 44.42 2.10
N ALA A 50 35.42 45.25 1.68
CA ALA A 50 33.99 44.98 1.85
C ALA A 50 33.46 43.96 0.83
N GLN A 51 33.92 44.03 -0.43
CA GLN A 51 33.54 43.06 -1.47
C GLN A 51 34.08 41.66 -1.18
N PHE A 52 35.32 41.54 -0.69
CA PHE A 52 35.89 40.26 -0.26
C PHE A 52 35.08 39.63 0.88
N ARG A 53 34.69 40.43 1.88
CA ARG A 53 33.82 39.95 2.98
C ARG A 53 32.46 39.49 2.48
N ALA A 54 31.83 40.26 1.59
CA ALA A 54 30.55 39.88 1.01
C ALA A 54 30.64 38.59 0.17
N GLN A 55 31.74 38.37 -0.57
CA GLN A 55 31.97 37.12 -1.28
C GLN A 55 32.19 35.94 -0.32
N GLN A 56 32.95 36.16 0.76
CA GLN A 56 33.17 35.13 1.78
C GLN A 56 31.86 34.71 2.45
N GLU A 57 31.02 35.68 2.84
CA GLU A 57 29.69 35.41 3.41
C GLU A 57 28.79 34.63 2.44
N GLN A 58 28.88 34.89 1.13
CA GLN A 58 28.16 34.13 0.11
C GLN A 58 28.67 32.70 -0.01
N ILE A 59 29.99 32.49 0.02
CA ILE A 59 30.59 31.16 0.00
C ILE A 59 30.13 30.37 1.22
N ASP A 60 30.24 30.94 2.41
CA ASP A 60 29.82 30.29 3.65
C ASP A 60 28.32 29.93 3.61
N ALA A 61 27.47 30.83 3.11
CA ALA A 61 26.04 30.57 2.94
C ALA A 61 25.75 29.47 1.91
N LEU A 62 26.50 29.41 0.81
CA LEU A 62 26.38 28.37 -0.22
C LEU A 62 26.85 27.01 0.30
N GLU A 63 27.96 26.97 1.04
CA GLU A 63 28.46 25.76 1.67
C GLU A 63 27.45 25.21 2.69
N GLN A 64 26.86 26.08 3.51
CA GLN A 64 25.82 25.67 4.47
C GLN A 64 24.57 25.11 3.75
N ARG A 65 24.16 25.74 2.64
CA ARG A 65 23.05 25.23 1.81
C ARG A 65 23.38 23.89 1.17
N ALA A 66 24.59 23.74 0.63
CA ALA A 66 25.05 22.50 0.03
C ALA A 66 25.10 21.36 1.07
N ALA A 67 25.60 21.62 2.27
CA ALA A 67 25.61 20.66 3.37
C ALA A 67 24.18 20.24 3.79
N THR A 68 23.26 21.21 3.86
CA THR A 68 21.85 20.94 4.19
C THR A 68 21.17 20.11 3.11
N LEU A 69 21.37 20.45 1.84
CA LEU A 69 20.83 19.69 0.70
C LEU A 69 21.39 18.27 0.66
N ALA A 70 22.70 18.10 0.82
CA ALA A 70 23.34 16.79 0.87
C ALA A 70 22.80 15.92 2.01
N ARG A 71 22.56 16.51 3.19
CA ARG A 71 21.93 15.84 4.33
C ARG A 71 20.49 15.42 4.00
N SER A 72 19.70 16.31 3.40
CA SER A 72 18.30 16.03 3.03
C SER A 72 18.20 14.92 1.98
N ASP A 73 19.07 14.93 1.00
CA ASP A 73 19.16 13.93 -0.06
C ASP A 73 19.56 12.56 0.50
N GLN A 74 20.51 12.54 1.44
CA GLN A 74 20.86 11.31 2.16
C GLN A 74 19.68 10.75 2.97
N ILE A 75 19.00 11.59 3.76
CA ILE A 75 17.82 11.18 4.53
C ILE A 75 16.73 10.64 3.59
N SER A 76 16.53 11.28 2.43
CA SER A 76 15.53 10.86 1.45
C SER A 76 15.86 9.49 0.84
N ARG A 77 17.13 9.21 0.55
CA ARG A 77 17.58 7.89 0.08
C ARG A 77 17.39 6.81 1.13
N ASP A 78 17.73 7.11 2.39
CA ASP A 78 17.62 6.15 3.47
C ASP A 78 16.14 5.85 3.77
N ALA A 79 15.28 6.88 3.85
CA ALA A 79 13.84 6.71 3.98
C ALA A 79 13.22 5.90 2.82
N ASN A 80 13.66 6.12 1.58
CA ASN A 80 13.18 5.35 0.43
C ASN A 80 13.61 3.88 0.51
N ARG A 81 14.84 3.60 1.00
CA ARG A 81 15.31 2.24 1.22
C ARG A 81 14.51 1.54 2.32
N ASP A 82 14.23 2.23 3.42
CA ASP A 82 13.41 1.71 4.51
C ASP A 82 11.97 1.42 4.04
N LEU A 83 11.38 2.31 3.23
CA LEU A 83 10.06 2.10 2.63
C LEU A 83 10.04 0.88 1.69
N GLN A 84 11.08 0.70 0.87
CA GLN A 84 11.21 -0.47 0.00
C GLN A 84 11.36 -1.76 0.81
N GLY A 85 12.13 -1.74 1.90
CA GLY A 85 12.26 -2.87 2.82
C GLY A 85 10.92 -3.24 3.47
N ALA A 86 10.22 -2.24 4.01
CA ALA A 86 8.90 -2.46 4.60
C ALA A 86 7.87 -2.99 3.60
N LEU A 87 7.88 -2.51 2.35
CA LEU A 87 7.01 -3.04 1.29
C LEU A 87 7.33 -4.50 0.97
N ALA A 88 8.62 -4.85 0.87
CA ALA A 88 9.03 -6.23 0.62
C ALA A 88 8.61 -7.18 1.75
N GLU A 89 8.79 -6.78 3.01
CA GLU A 89 8.31 -7.55 4.18
C GLU A 89 6.80 -7.76 4.15
N ARG A 90 6.03 -6.73 3.77
CA ARG A 90 4.56 -6.83 3.66
C ARG A 90 4.12 -7.71 2.50
N ASP A 91 4.81 -7.63 1.37
CA ASP A 91 4.53 -8.49 0.23
C ASP A 91 4.82 -9.97 0.57
N GLU A 92 5.88 -10.24 1.32
CA GLU A 92 6.18 -11.58 1.84
C GLU A 92 5.12 -12.06 2.85
N GLU A 93 4.69 -11.20 3.78
CA GLU A 93 3.58 -11.49 4.72
C GLU A 93 2.29 -11.81 3.95
N ILE A 94 1.92 -10.99 2.96
CA ILE A 94 0.76 -11.21 2.10
C ILE A 94 0.88 -12.52 1.32
N ALA A 95 2.06 -12.82 0.78
CA ALA A 95 2.30 -14.06 0.07
C ALA A 95 2.14 -15.28 0.99
N GLY A 96 2.68 -15.20 2.22
CA GLY A 96 2.52 -16.21 3.27
C GLY A 96 1.05 -16.43 3.62
N LEU A 97 0.32 -15.36 3.95
CA LEU A 97 -1.12 -15.43 4.27
C LEU A 97 -1.95 -15.98 3.12
N ARG A 98 -1.63 -15.61 1.87
CA ARG A 98 -2.30 -16.18 0.68
C ARG A 98 -2.03 -17.66 0.51
N ALA A 99 -0.80 -18.10 0.76
CA ALA A 99 -0.44 -19.51 0.74
C ALA A 99 -1.18 -20.28 1.82
N ASP A 100 -1.27 -19.74 3.04
CA ASP A 100 -2.01 -20.33 4.15
C ASP A 100 -3.51 -20.45 3.84
N VAL A 101 -4.14 -19.39 3.33
CA VAL A 101 -5.55 -19.44 2.90
C VAL A 101 -5.74 -20.48 1.81
N ALA A 102 -4.88 -20.53 0.78
CA ALA A 102 -4.97 -21.53 -0.28
C ALA A 102 -4.77 -22.96 0.24
N PHE A 103 -3.93 -23.14 1.27
CA PHE A 103 -3.76 -24.41 1.97
C PHE A 103 -5.02 -24.80 2.74
N TYR A 104 -5.61 -23.88 3.52
CA TYR A 104 -6.86 -24.10 4.24
C TYR A 104 -8.04 -24.36 3.27
N GLU A 105 -8.13 -23.65 2.16
CA GLU A 105 -9.12 -23.90 1.12
C GLU A 105 -8.95 -25.29 0.48
N ARG A 106 -7.71 -25.75 0.29
CA ARG A 106 -7.46 -27.09 -0.25
C ARG A 106 -7.81 -28.19 0.76
N PHE A 107 -7.58 -27.97 2.04
CA PHE A 107 -7.75 -28.98 3.09
C PHE A 107 -9.19 -29.02 3.66
N VAL A 108 -9.83 -27.85 3.81
CA VAL A 108 -11.19 -27.68 4.36
C VAL A 108 -12.22 -27.40 3.26
N GLY A 109 -11.80 -26.77 2.15
CA GLY A 109 -12.69 -26.23 1.12
C GLY A 109 -12.99 -27.14 -0.07
N ALA A 110 -12.47 -28.37 -0.14
CA ALA A 110 -12.86 -29.34 -1.17
C ALA A 110 -14.39 -29.63 -1.20
N THR A 111 -15.14 -29.25 -0.16
CA THR A 111 -16.62 -29.26 -0.13
C THR A 111 -17.28 -27.86 -0.15
N ALA A 112 -16.53 -26.76 0.01
CA ALA A 112 -17.05 -25.39 0.17
C ALA A 112 -16.72 -24.42 -0.99
N GLN A 113 -16.06 -24.91 -2.04
CA GLN A 113 -15.60 -24.15 -3.21
C GLN A 113 -16.70 -23.25 -3.83
N ARG A 114 -16.49 -21.92 -3.79
CA ARG A 114 -17.16 -20.87 -4.60
C ARG A 114 -18.66 -20.61 -4.39
N ARG A 115 -19.21 -20.83 -3.21
CA ARG A 115 -20.63 -20.52 -2.97
C ARG A 115 -20.74 -19.14 -2.31
N GLY A 116 -21.22 -18.16 -3.09
CA GLY A 116 -21.51 -16.82 -2.57
C GLY A 116 -22.65 -16.78 -1.54
N LEU A 117 -23.38 -17.89 -1.39
CA LEU A 117 -24.44 -18.14 -0.42
C LEU A 117 -24.02 -19.33 0.45
N THR A 118 -24.12 -19.23 1.77
CA THR A 118 -23.76 -20.30 2.70
C THR A 118 -24.70 -20.36 3.91
N VAL A 119 -24.73 -21.52 4.56
CA VAL A 119 -25.30 -21.69 5.90
C VAL A 119 -24.14 -21.56 6.87
N HIS A 120 -24.06 -20.43 7.57
CA HIS A 120 -22.97 -20.16 8.51
C HIS A 120 -23.08 -21.06 9.73
N GLU A 121 -24.29 -21.20 10.25
CA GLU A 121 -24.56 -21.93 11.49
C GLU A 121 -25.93 -22.60 11.42
N LEU A 122 -26.06 -23.75 12.07
CA LEU A 122 -27.33 -24.40 12.34
C LEU A 122 -27.35 -24.88 13.79
N LYS A 123 -28.23 -24.29 14.59
CA LYS A 123 -28.47 -24.66 15.99
C LYS A 123 -29.74 -25.49 16.10
N LEU A 124 -29.75 -26.45 17.01
CA LEU A 124 -30.86 -27.35 17.32
C LEU A 124 -31.16 -27.26 18.81
N GLN A 125 -32.41 -26.99 19.16
CA GLN A 125 -32.87 -26.90 20.53
C GLN A 125 -34.00 -27.91 20.75
N PRO A 126 -33.90 -28.79 21.77
CA PRO A 126 -34.98 -29.73 22.05
C PRO A 126 -36.19 -28.98 22.60
N GLN A 127 -37.37 -29.17 21.98
CA GLN A 127 -38.66 -28.71 22.52
C GLN A 127 -39.37 -29.84 23.29
N THR A 128 -39.26 -31.07 22.82
CA THR A 128 -39.73 -32.29 23.49
C THR A 128 -38.71 -33.42 23.26
N GLU A 129 -39.00 -34.66 23.65
CA GLU A 129 -38.13 -35.80 23.36
C GLU A 129 -37.94 -36.06 21.85
N GLN A 130 -38.91 -35.65 21.02
CA GLN A 130 -38.93 -35.91 19.58
C GLN A 130 -38.92 -34.64 18.74
N ALA A 131 -39.44 -33.53 19.27
CA ALA A 131 -39.50 -32.26 18.56
C ALA A 131 -38.29 -31.38 18.87
N TRP A 132 -37.72 -30.81 17.82
CA TRP A 132 -36.57 -29.92 17.89
C TRP A 132 -36.87 -28.65 17.10
N HIS A 133 -36.53 -27.52 17.68
CA HIS A 133 -36.49 -26.25 16.98
C HIS A 133 -35.11 -26.06 16.36
N PHE A 134 -35.03 -25.76 15.07
CA PHE A 134 -33.78 -25.38 14.44
C PHE A 134 -33.75 -23.89 14.13
N THR A 135 -32.55 -23.35 14.19
CA THR A 135 -32.25 -21.98 13.82
C THR A 135 -31.02 -22.00 12.91
N ALA A 136 -31.20 -21.59 11.65
CA ALA A 136 -30.14 -21.56 10.65
C ALA A 136 -29.79 -20.12 10.28
N THR A 137 -28.51 -19.76 10.43
CA THR A 137 -28.00 -18.44 10.05
C THR A 137 -27.47 -18.51 8.63
N LEU A 138 -28.16 -17.85 7.71
CA LEU A 138 -27.80 -17.79 6.30
C LEU A 138 -26.99 -16.53 6.03
N THR A 139 -25.89 -16.65 5.28
CA THR A 139 -25.05 -15.50 4.93
C THR A 139 -24.69 -15.50 3.45
N GLN A 140 -24.49 -14.30 2.91
CA GLN A 140 -24.06 -14.09 1.53
C GLN A 140 -22.83 -13.18 1.49
N ASN A 141 -21.87 -13.53 0.63
CA ASN A 141 -20.69 -12.73 0.36
C ASN A 141 -21.08 -11.41 -0.36
N LEU A 142 -20.51 -10.30 0.09
CA LEU A 142 -20.81 -8.92 -0.34
C LEU A 142 -20.68 -8.67 -1.85
N ASN A 143 -19.92 -9.50 -2.58
CA ASN A 143 -19.59 -9.27 -3.98
C ASN A 143 -20.78 -9.15 -4.96
N ARG A 144 -22.02 -9.53 -4.58
CA ARG A 144 -23.16 -9.48 -5.51
C ARG A 144 -24.25 -8.47 -5.18
N GLY A 145 -24.31 -7.89 -3.98
CA GLY A 145 -25.27 -6.85 -3.58
C GLY A 145 -26.77 -7.12 -3.82
N ALA A 146 -27.13 -8.26 -4.40
CA ALA A 146 -28.48 -8.62 -4.81
C ALA A 146 -29.19 -9.42 -3.71
N ILE A 147 -30.51 -9.26 -3.64
CA ILE A 147 -31.36 -10.06 -2.77
C ILE A 147 -31.30 -11.52 -3.25
N ASN A 148 -31.01 -12.43 -2.33
CA ASN A 148 -31.06 -13.87 -2.54
C ASN A 148 -32.31 -14.41 -1.89
N ALA A 149 -33.15 -15.05 -2.68
CA ALA A 149 -34.37 -15.68 -2.23
C ALA A 149 -34.39 -17.15 -2.64
N GLY A 150 -35.05 -17.97 -1.83
CA GLY A 150 -35.08 -19.42 -2.04
C GLY A 150 -35.77 -20.16 -0.91
N ARG A 151 -35.47 -21.46 -0.82
CA ARG A 151 -35.97 -22.34 0.23
C ARG A 151 -34.84 -23.07 0.92
N LEU A 152 -34.92 -23.18 2.24
CA LEU A 152 -34.09 -24.04 3.07
C LEU A 152 -34.81 -25.37 3.30
N LEU A 153 -34.13 -26.47 3.00
CA LEU A 153 -34.56 -27.82 3.31
C LEU A 153 -33.58 -28.41 4.32
N VAL A 154 -34.09 -29.00 5.39
CA VAL A 154 -33.27 -29.72 6.37
C VAL A 154 -33.45 -31.21 6.16
N SER A 155 -32.36 -31.97 6.25
CA SER A 155 -32.39 -33.42 6.33
C SER A 155 -31.48 -33.89 7.46
N VAL A 156 -31.82 -35.03 8.07
CA VAL A 156 -31.06 -35.58 9.19
C VAL A 156 -30.63 -36.99 8.83
N GLU A 157 -29.35 -37.27 8.97
CA GLU A 157 -28.76 -38.59 8.82
C GLU A 157 -28.47 -39.17 10.19
N GLY A 158 -28.75 -40.46 10.32
CA GLY A 158 -28.64 -41.16 11.59
C GLY A 158 -28.79 -42.66 11.42
N THR A 159 -28.99 -43.34 12.53
CA THR A 159 -29.17 -44.79 12.57
C THR A 159 -30.51 -45.13 13.18
N ARG A 160 -31.26 -46.03 12.53
CA ARG A 160 -32.52 -46.58 13.04
C ARG A 160 -32.43 -48.10 13.02
N ALA A 161 -32.65 -48.74 14.18
CA ALA A 161 -32.52 -50.20 14.32
C ALA A 161 -31.18 -50.76 13.75
N GLY A 162 -30.08 -50.04 13.96
CA GLY A 162 -28.74 -50.42 13.48
C GLY A 162 -28.45 -50.18 12.00
N LYS A 163 -29.37 -49.60 11.22
CA LYS A 163 -29.18 -49.25 9.81
C LYS A 163 -29.07 -47.74 9.61
N LEU A 164 -28.12 -47.31 8.77
CA LEU A 164 -28.01 -45.92 8.37
C LEU A 164 -29.24 -45.50 7.57
N GLN A 165 -29.88 -44.41 7.98
CA GLN A 165 -31.05 -43.84 7.34
C GLN A 165 -30.93 -42.32 7.28
N LYS A 166 -31.38 -41.75 6.17
CA LYS A 166 -31.54 -40.30 5.99
C LYS A 166 -33.02 -39.96 6.00
N LEU A 167 -33.42 -39.05 6.89
CA LEU A 167 -34.76 -38.47 6.95
C LEU A 167 -34.76 -37.18 6.13
N ALA A 168 -35.63 -37.12 5.13
CA ALA A 168 -35.82 -35.94 4.31
C ALA A 168 -36.70 -34.91 5.04
N TRP A 169 -36.78 -33.70 4.49
CA TRP A 169 -37.59 -32.63 5.06
C TRP A 169 -39.07 -33.02 5.26
N SER A 170 -39.66 -33.76 4.32
CA SER A 170 -41.02 -34.29 4.40
C SER A 170 -41.21 -35.22 5.60
N ASP A 171 -40.26 -36.13 5.84
CA ASP A 171 -40.29 -37.08 6.96
C ASP A 171 -40.21 -36.34 8.30
N LEU A 172 -39.32 -35.34 8.37
CA LEU A 172 -39.11 -34.51 9.56
C LEU A 172 -40.32 -33.61 9.87
N ARG A 173 -41.09 -33.24 8.84
CA ARG A 173 -42.33 -32.45 8.97
C ARG A 173 -43.59 -33.29 9.12
N GLN A 174 -43.47 -34.62 8.97
CA GLN A 174 -44.61 -35.55 8.94
C GLN A 174 -45.69 -35.14 7.92
N GLN A 175 -45.25 -34.56 6.80
CA GLN A 175 -46.14 -34.04 5.77
C GLN A 175 -45.52 -34.31 4.40
N ASP A 176 -46.28 -35.01 3.55
CA ASP A 176 -45.90 -35.21 2.15
C ASP A 176 -45.83 -33.86 1.42
N ASP A 177 -44.80 -33.70 0.59
CA ASP A 177 -44.50 -32.45 -0.13
C ASP A 177 -44.40 -31.19 0.76
N ALA A 178 -43.95 -31.35 2.00
CA ALA A 178 -43.74 -30.23 2.91
C ALA A 178 -42.90 -29.12 2.25
N PRO A 179 -43.39 -27.87 2.19
CA PRO A 179 -42.62 -26.78 1.61
C PRO A 179 -41.38 -26.51 2.48
N GLY A 180 -40.23 -26.33 1.84
CA GLY A 180 -39.03 -25.83 2.54
C GLY A 180 -39.25 -24.42 3.09
N VAL A 181 -38.47 -24.03 4.09
CA VAL A 181 -38.61 -22.72 4.74
C VAL A 181 -38.11 -21.62 3.80
N SER A 182 -38.98 -20.68 3.45
CA SER A 182 -38.64 -19.58 2.55
C SER A 182 -37.67 -18.61 3.20
N TYR A 183 -36.68 -18.16 2.44
CA TYR A 183 -35.77 -17.08 2.85
C TYR A 183 -35.68 -16.01 1.75
N SER A 184 -35.36 -14.78 2.14
CA SER A 184 -35.09 -13.67 1.24
C SER A 184 -34.26 -12.61 1.95
N PHE A 185 -32.99 -12.48 1.59
CA PHE A 185 -32.07 -11.58 2.28
C PHE A 185 -30.98 -11.02 1.37
N LYS A 186 -30.43 -9.87 1.76
CA LYS A 186 -29.32 -9.23 1.05
C LYS A 186 -27.95 -9.60 1.64
N TYR A 187 -27.87 -9.70 2.97
CA TYR A 187 -26.61 -9.93 3.70
C TYR A 187 -26.68 -11.19 4.55
N PHE A 188 -27.64 -11.23 5.47
CA PHE A 188 -27.90 -12.36 6.33
C PHE A 188 -29.38 -12.46 6.69
N GLN A 189 -29.83 -13.65 7.04
CA GLN A 189 -31.13 -13.90 7.64
C GLN A 189 -31.05 -15.16 8.49
N GLN A 190 -31.68 -15.09 9.67
CA GLN A 190 -31.94 -16.25 10.50
C GLN A 190 -33.26 -16.88 10.05
N VAL A 191 -33.22 -18.17 9.77
CA VAL A 191 -34.37 -18.97 9.33
C VAL A 191 -34.61 -20.06 10.35
N GLU A 192 -35.86 -20.17 10.78
CA GLU A 192 -36.25 -21.05 11.86
C GLU A 192 -37.32 -22.03 11.40
N GLY A 193 -37.42 -23.15 12.13
CA GLY A 193 -38.48 -24.10 11.93
C GLY A 193 -38.39 -25.26 12.91
N ASP A 194 -39.41 -26.11 12.89
CA ASP A 194 -39.48 -27.27 13.77
C ASP A 194 -39.36 -28.55 12.97
N LEU A 195 -38.62 -29.51 13.52
CA LEU A 195 -38.48 -30.86 13.00
C LEU A 195 -38.85 -31.88 14.07
N VAL A 196 -39.43 -33.00 13.66
CA VAL A 196 -39.78 -34.10 14.55
C VAL A 196 -39.01 -35.33 14.12
N LEU A 197 -38.30 -35.93 15.08
CA LEU A 197 -37.58 -37.17 14.90
C LEU A 197 -38.41 -38.37 15.38
N PRO A 198 -38.40 -39.49 14.66
CA PRO A 198 -38.94 -40.75 15.16
C PRO A 198 -38.24 -41.19 16.46
N ALA A 199 -38.99 -41.76 17.40
CA ALA A 199 -38.49 -42.16 18.72
C ALA A 199 -37.27 -43.12 18.69
N ASP A 200 -37.18 -43.93 17.64
CA ASP A 200 -36.16 -44.98 17.45
C ASP A 200 -35.01 -44.53 16.53
N PHE A 201 -34.92 -43.24 16.23
CA PHE A 201 -33.91 -42.65 15.35
C PHE A 201 -32.80 -41.98 16.17
N GLN A 202 -31.56 -42.40 15.95
CA GLN A 202 -30.37 -41.82 16.57
C GLN A 202 -29.67 -40.89 15.56
N PRO A 203 -29.81 -39.57 15.68
CA PRO A 203 -29.25 -38.63 14.72
C PRO A 203 -27.74 -38.48 14.88
N VAL A 204 -27.03 -38.40 13.76
CA VAL A 204 -25.56 -38.26 13.70
C VAL A 204 -25.16 -36.95 13.03
N ARG A 205 -25.89 -36.55 11.99
CA ARG A 205 -25.56 -35.39 11.16
C ARG A 205 -26.82 -34.70 10.69
N VAL A 206 -26.81 -33.36 10.68
CA VAL A 206 -27.86 -32.53 10.09
C VAL A 206 -27.30 -31.83 8.85
N ILE A 207 -28.10 -31.81 7.78
CA ILE A 207 -27.71 -31.26 6.49
C ILE A 207 -28.72 -30.20 6.11
N ALA A 208 -28.22 -28.99 5.92
CA ALA A 208 -28.97 -27.85 5.42
C ALA A 208 -28.73 -27.70 3.92
N ARG A 209 -29.80 -27.79 3.13
CA ARG A 209 -29.80 -27.62 1.68
C ARG A 209 -30.54 -26.34 1.32
N LEU A 210 -29.81 -25.32 0.88
CA LEU A 210 -30.35 -24.10 0.31
C LEU A 210 -30.63 -24.31 -1.17
N VAL A 211 -31.87 -24.05 -1.58
CA VAL A 211 -32.33 -24.06 -2.97
C VAL A 211 -32.67 -22.62 -3.36
N PRO A 212 -31.71 -21.86 -3.91
CA PRO A 212 -31.97 -20.50 -4.36
C PRO A 212 -32.89 -20.49 -5.58
N GLN A 213 -33.61 -19.39 -5.80
CA GLN A 213 -34.39 -19.19 -7.02
C GLN A 213 -33.50 -19.17 -8.27
N ASN A 214 -32.28 -18.62 -8.15
CA ASN A 214 -31.31 -18.50 -9.21
C ASN A 214 -29.97 -19.12 -8.77
N GLY A 215 -29.51 -20.15 -9.48
CA GLY A 215 -28.22 -20.79 -9.26
C GLY A 215 -28.31 -22.20 -8.65
N PRO A 216 -27.16 -22.84 -8.41
CA PRO A 216 -27.10 -24.21 -7.88
C PRO A 216 -27.50 -24.27 -6.41
N ALA A 217 -28.06 -25.41 -6.01
CA ALA A 217 -28.30 -25.70 -4.60
C ALA A 217 -26.98 -25.78 -3.81
N VAL A 218 -27.03 -25.30 -2.58
CA VAL A 218 -25.90 -25.28 -1.65
C VAL A 218 -26.22 -26.20 -0.49
N GLU A 219 -25.36 -27.18 -0.25
CA GLU A 219 -25.49 -28.07 0.91
C GLU A 219 -24.35 -27.83 1.89
N GLN A 220 -24.71 -27.74 3.17
CA GLN A 220 -23.79 -27.69 4.30
C GLN A 220 -24.21 -28.74 5.32
N SER A 221 -23.24 -29.52 5.81
CA SER A 221 -23.47 -30.55 6.81
C SER A 221 -22.83 -30.17 8.14
N PHE A 222 -23.54 -30.43 9.24
CA PHE A 222 -23.10 -30.18 10.61
C PHE A 222 -23.26 -31.46 11.43
N SER A 223 -22.31 -31.75 12.32
CA SER A 223 -22.51 -32.86 13.26
C SER A 223 -23.71 -32.56 14.17
N TRP A 224 -24.52 -33.58 14.46
CA TRP A 224 -25.69 -33.40 15.32
C TRP A 224 -25.29 -32.89 16.71
N ALA A 225 -24.22 -33.44 17.27
CA ALA A 225 -23.70 -33.06 18.58
C ALA A 225 -23.30 -31.57 18.65
N ALA A 226 -22.64 -31.03 17.61
CA ALA A 226 -22.28 -29.62 17.58
C ALA A 226 -23.51 -28.71 17.40
N ALA A 227 -24.46 -29.10 16.55
CA ALA A 227 -25.67 -28.32 16.32
C ALA A 227 -26.61 -28.32 17.54
N ALA A 228 -26.69 -29.43 18.27
CA ALA A 228 -27.53 -29.57 19.47
C ALA A 228 -26.83 -29.15 20.78
N ALA A 229 -25.57 -28.74 20.73
CA ALA A 229 -24.85 -28.28 21.91
C ALA A 229 -25.49 -26.99 22.44
N LYS A 230 -25.79 -26.95 23.75
CA LYS A 230 -26.08 -25.68 24.43
C LYS A 230 -24.83 -24.81 24.38
N GLU A 231 -24.98 -23.58 23.89
CA GLU A 231 -23.95 -22.53 23.92
C GLU A 231 -23.24 -22.52 25.29
N GLY A 232 -21.95 -22.90 25.31
CA GLY A 232 -21.18 -22.99 26.57
C GLY A 232 -20.01 -23.98 26.63
N ALA A 233 -19.56 -24.60 25.54
CA ALA A 233 -18.36 -25.45 25.56
C ALA A 233 -17.52 -25.28 24.28
N GLY A 234 -17.03 -24.06 24.07
CA GLY A 234 -16.00 -23.74 23.07
C GLY A 234 -14.89 -22.94 23.73
N ASP A 235 -13.79 -23.64 24.05
CA ASP A 235 -12.42 -23.15 24.23
C ASP A 235 -12.15 -21.92 25.12
N ALA A 236 -11.94 -22.21 26.41
CA ALA A 236 -10.96 -21.50 27.24
C ALA A 236 -9.80 -22.44 27.63
N SER A 237 -9.34 -23.28 26.70
CA SER A 237 -8.21 -24.19 26.89
C SER A 237 -7.16 -23.97 25.81
N GLY A 238 -6.48 -22.83 25.88
CA GLY A 238 -5.43 -22.46 24.94
C GLY A 238 -4.57 -21.31 25.45
N LEU A 239 -4.25 -21.29 26.74
CA LEU A 239 -3.20 -20.44 27.31
C LEU A 239 -2.47 -21.25 28.37
N LYS A 240 -1.39 -21.90 27.95
CA LYS A 240 -0.25 -22.21 28.80
C LYS A 240 1.02 -22.10 27.98
#